data_AF-A0A7S2HRB6-F1
#
_entry.id   AF-A0A7S2HRB6-F1
#
_cell.length_a   1.000
_cell.length_b   1.000
_cell.length_c   1.000
_cell.angle_alpha   90.00
_cell.angle_beta   90.00
_cell.angle_gamma   90.00
#
_symmetry.space_group_name_H-M   'P 1'
#
loop_
_entity.id
_entity.type
_entity.pdbx_description
1 polymer ?
#
loop_
_entity_poly.entity_id
_entity_poly.type
_entity_poly.pdbx_seq_one_letter_code
_entity_poly.pdbx_strand_id
1 'polypeptide(L)'
;STIKTEHRMSPLSCEQIVYLTEKESSYDTHWLALMPAKSKNSGYDRFVNVGMPIPVGEQIVLQHCATQKLLASDMKYVISTDFGREYEVCANTMFGFGRVGTLRDEFDGSKTGNTNCRPEMEQNIWSFVIADST
;
A
#
# COMPACT_ATOMS: atom_id res chain seq x y z
N SER A 1 -7.80 -8.73 2.86
CA SER A 1 -8.41 -7.62 3.62
C SER A 1 -9.87 -7.50 3.17
N THR A 2 -10.74 -6.80 3.89
CA THR A 2 -12.12 -6.59 3.40
C THR A 2 -12.44 -5.11 3.36
N ILE A 3 -13.40 -4.72 2.51
CA ILE A 3 -13.81 -3.31 2.41
C ILE A 3 -14.21 -2.77 3.79
N LYS A 4 -13.73 -1.56 4.09
CA LYS A 4 -13.98 -0.89 5.37
C LYS A 4 -15.47 -0.62 5.52
N THR A 5 -16.04 -1.02 6.64
CA THR A 5 -17.39 -0.65 7.07
C THR A 5 -17.36 -0.23 8.54
N GLU A 6 -18.45 0.32 9.06
CA GLU A 6 -18.57 0.67 10.49
C GLU A 6 -18.35 -0.53 11.42
N HIS A 7 -18.63 -1.75 10.95
CA HIS A 7 -18.44 -3.00 11.69
C HIS A 7 -17.14 -3.72 11.33
N ARG A 8 -16.35 -3.20 10.38
CA ARG A 8 -15.13 -3.84 9.86
C ARG A 8 -14.05 -2.80 9.68
N MET A 9 -13.40 -2.50 10.79
CA MET A 9 -12.31 -1.53 10.87
C MET A 9 -11.21 -2.05 11.77
N SER A 10 -10.00 -1.55 11.56
CA SER A 10 -8.85 -1.86 12.40
C SER A 10 -9.06 -1.25 13.79
N PRO A 11 -8.63 -1.96 14.86
CA PRO A 11 -9.03 -1.66 16.24
C PRO A 11 -8.52 -0.34 16.79
N LEU A 12 -7.40 0.20 16.29
CA LEU A 12 -6.77 1.41 16.83
C LEU A 12 -6.91 2.59 15.88
N SER A 13 -6.41 2.48 14.65
CA SER A 13 -6.47 3.58 13.67
C SER A 13 -7.83 3.75 13.00
N CYS A 14 -8.76 2.83 13.24
CA CYS A 14 -10.09 2.87 12.64
C CYS A 14 -10.03 2.78 11.11
N GLU A 15 -9.02 2.14 10.52
CA GLU A 15 -8.82 1.99 9.07
C GLU A 15 -9.31 0.65 8.54
N GLN A 16 -9.07 0.35 7.26
CA GLN A 16 -9.50 -0.92 6.68
C GLN A 16 -8.71 -2.07 7.34
N ILE A 17 -9.41 -3.01 7.98
CA ILE A 17 -8.78 -4.11 8.71
C ILE A 17 -8.05 -5.08 7.77
N VAL A 18 -6.87 -5.55 8.19
CA VAL A 18 -6.09 -6.59 7.51
C VAL A 18 -5.93 -7.76 8.47
N TYR A 19 -6.20 -8.97 7.98
CA TYR A 19 -6.17 -10.19 8.77
C TYR A 19 -5.97 -11.39 7.84
N LEU A 20 -5.54 -12.51 8.42
CA LEU A 20 -5.45 -13.81 7.73
C LEU A 20 -6.80 -14.52 7.82
N THR A 21 -7.21 -15.17 6.73
CA THR A 21 -8.52 -15.84 6.62
C THR A 21 -8.34 -17.21 5.96
N GLU A 22 -9.15 -18.18 6.37
CA GLU A 22 -9.21 -19.52 5.77
C GLU A 22 -10.05 -19.59 4.50
N LYS A 23 -10.84 -18.54 4.23
CA LYS A 23 -11.60 -18.42 2.97
C LYS A 23 -10.69 -18.66 1.77
N GLU A 24 -11.20 -19.46 0.83
CA GLU A 24 -10.55 -19.70 -0.46
C GLU A 24 -10.19 -18.38 -1.18
N SER A 25 -9.24 -18.47 -2.12
CA SER A 25 -8.73 -17.34 -2.88
C SER A 25 -9.87 -16.56 -3.53
N SER A 26 -10.14 -15.38 -2.99
CA SER A 26 -11.15 -14.45 -3.48
C SER A 26 -10.48 -13.15 -3.88
N TYR A 27 -11.20 -12.24 -4.54
CA TYR A 27 -10.60 -10.96 -4.93
C TYR A 27 -10.10 -10.14 -3.72
N ASP A 28 -10.69 -10.37 -2.54
CA ASP A 28 -10.33 -9.79 -1.24
C ASP A 28 -9.00 -10.31 -0.65
N THR A 29 -8.44 -11.38 -1.21
CA THR A 29 -7.13 -11.92 -0.80
C THR A 29 -6.01 -11.54 -1.76
N HIS A 30 -6.31 -10.87 -2.88
CA HIS A 30 -5.31 -10.48 -3.85
C HIS A 30 -4.67 -9.14 -3.51
N TRP A 31 -3.34 -9.12 -3.63
CA TRP A 31 -2.52 -7.94 -3.46
C TRP A 31 -1.55 -7.83 -4.64
N LEU A 32 -1.29 -6.59 -5.06
CA LEU A 32 -0.33 -6.26 -6.09
C LEU A 32 0.88 -5.59 -5.45
N ALA A 33 2.07 -6.11 -5.74
CA ALA A 33 3.32 -5.46 -5.35
C ALA A 33 3.73 -4.45 -6.44
N LEU A 34 3.99 -3.21 -6.02
CA LEU A 34 4.31 -2.10 -6.91
C LEU A 34 5.57 -1.38 -6.42
N MET A 35 6.29 -0.76 -7.36
CA MET A 35 7.35 0.20 -7.02
C MET A 35 6.77 1.37 -6.21
N PRO A 36 7.42 1.87 -5.15
CA PRO A 36 6.93 3.01 -4.39
C PRO A 36 6.90 4.29 -5.22
N ALA A 37 5.87 5.10 -5.01
CA ALA A 37 5.82 6.45 -5.52
C ALA A 37 6.66 7.35 -4.61
N LYS A 38 7.90 7.63 -5.03
CA LYS A 38 8.82 8.53 -4.32
C LYS A 38 8.75 9.97 -4.84
N SER A 39 8.24 10.15 -6.05
CA SER A 39 8.13 11.46 -6.70
C SER A 39 6.83 11.61 -7.47
N LYS A 40 6.59 12.81 -8.02
CA LYS A 40 5.44 13.11 -8.89
C LYS A 40 5.47 12.37 -10.23
N ASN A 41 6.61 11.78 -10.60
CA ASN A 41 6.80 11.05 -11.85
C ASN A 41 6.72 9.54 -11.66
N SER A 42 6.64 9.05 -10.41
CA SER A 42 6.67 7.62 -10.13
C SER A 42 5.48 6.83 -10.67
N GLY A 43 4.38 7.50 -11.07
CA GLY A 43 3.29 6.86 -11.80
C GLY A 43 3.72 6.38 -13.18
N TYR A 44 4.62 7.11 -13.85
CA TYR A 44 5.27 6.65 -15.08
C TYR A 44 6.18 5.45 -14.80
N ASP A 45 7.01 5.53 -13.76
CA ASP A 45 7.92 4.44 -13.39
C ASP A 45 7.14 3.15 -13.10
N ARG A 46 6.03 3.24 -12.36
CA ARG A 46 5.11 2.11 -12.15
C ARG A 46 4.58 1.55 -13.45
N PHE A 47 4.07 2.42 -14.32
CA PHE A 47 3.47 2.02 -15.58
C PHE A 47 4.47 1.26 -16.49
N VAL A 48 5.71 1.73 -16.57
CA VAL A 48 6.76 1.09 -17.37
C VAL A 48 7.24 -0.22 -16.75
N ASN A 49 7.24 -0.32 -15.41
CA ASN A 49 7.70 -1.52 -14.70
C ASN A 49 6.59 -2.55 -14.46
N VAL A 50 5.38 -2.37 -15.01
CA VAL A 50 4.32 -3.38 -14.90
C VAL A 50 4.80 -4.71 -15.51
N GLY A 51 4.68 -5.78 -14.73
CA GLY A 51 5.08 -7.13 -15.16
C GLY A 51 6.58 -7.43 -15.02
N MET A 52 7.38 -6.46 -14.59
CA MET A 52 8.80 -6.69 -14.30
C MET A 52 8.97 -7.44 -12.96
N PRO A 53 10.01 -8.30 -12.85
CA PRO A 53 10.32 -8.97 -11.59
C PRO A 53 10.72 -7.96 -10.50
N ILE A 54 10.37 -8.26 -9.26
CA ILE A 54 10.73 -7.47 -8.08
C ILE A 54 11.97 -8.10 -7.43
N PRO A 55 13.11 -7.39 -7.38
CA PRO A 55 14.29 -7.89 -6.69
C PRO A 55 14.05 -7.98 -5.17
N VAL A 56 14.68 -8.95 -4.53
CA VAL A 56 14.63 -9.11 -3.07
C VAL A 56 15.32 -7.92 -2.39
N GLY A 57 14.76 -7.47 -1.27
CA GLY A 57 15.28 -6.33 -0.51
C GLY A 57 14.91 -4.96 -1.09
N GLU A 58 14.41 -4.89 -2.32
CA GLU A 58 13.93 -3.63 -2.89
C GLU A 58 12.65 -3.15 -2.19
N GLN A 59 12.54 -1.83 -2.13
CA GLN A 59 11.36 -1.19 -1.54
C GLN A 59 10.16 -1.36 -2.46
N ILE A 60 9.03 -1.73 -1.88
CA ILE A 60 7.75 -1.93 -2.55
C ILE A 60 6.61 -1.31 -1.76
N VAL A 61 5.45 -1.21 -2.40
CA VAL A 61 4.16 -1.05 -1.74
C VAL A 61 3.28 -2.23 -2.11
N LEU A 62 2.43 -2.66 -1.18
CA LEU A 62 1.44 -3.71 -1.41
C LEU A 62 0.06 -3.09 -1.52
N GLN A 63 -0.56 -3.18 -2.69
CA GLN A 63 -1.89 -2.63 -2.96
C GLN A 63 -2.95 -3.73 -2.94
N HIS A 64 -4.00 -3.54 -2.15
CA HIS A 64 -5.14 -4.44 -2.12
C HIS A 64 -5.93 -4.32 -3.42
N CYS A 65 -6.11 -5.41 -4.17
CA CYS A 65 -6.71 -5.34 -5.50
C CYS A 65 -8.15 -4.82 -5.45
N ALA A 66 -8.95 -5.24 -4.46
CA ALA A 66 -10.37 -4.85 -4.38
C ALA A 66 -10.59 -3.39 -3.98
N THR A 67 -9.74 -2.82 -3.13
CA THR A 67 -9.95 -1.46 -2.58
C THR A 67 -8.93 -0.43 -3.04
N GLN A 68 -7.89 -0.87 -3.76
CA GLN A 68 -6.79 -0.04 -4.24
C GLN A 68 -6.01 0.69 -3.11
N LYS A 69 -6.22 0.27 -1.86
CA LYS A 69 -5.53 0.79 -0.66
C LYS A 69 -4.21 0.07 -0.44
N LEU A 70 -3.21 0.80 0.06
CA LEU A 70 -1.91 0.22 0.38
C LEU A 70 -1.88 -0.39 1.77
N LEU A 71 -1.09 -1.45 1.95
CA LEU A 71 -0.74 -1.99 3.27
C LEU A 71 0.07 -0.94 4.03
N ALA A 72 -0.29 -0.73 5.30
CA ALA A 72 0.32 0.27 6.16
C ALA A 72 0.55 -0.26 7.56
N SER A 73 1.62 0.24 8.19
CA SER A 73 1.86 0.11 9.63
C SER A 73 2.43 1.43 10.14
N ASP A 74 1.95 1.88 11.30
CA ASP A 74 2.41 3.12 11.93
C ASP A 74 2.77 2.85 13.40
N MET A 75 3.96 3.29 13.80
CA MET A 75 4.48 3.10 15.16
C MET A 75 3.63 3.78 16.24
N LYS A 76 2.73 4.70 15.86
CA LYS A 76 1.75 5.32 16.74
C LYS A 76 0.74 4.32 17.30
N TYR A 77 0.39 3.28 16.56
CA TYR A 77 -0.68 2.35 16.91
C TYR A 77 -0.10 1.02 17.42
N VAL A 78 0.16 0.96 18.73
CA VAL A 78 0.77 -0.21 19.38
C VAL A 78 -0.30 -1.13 19.96
N ILE A 79 -0.22 -2.42 19.65
CA ILE A 79 -1.06 -3.49 20.18
C ILE A 79 -0.19 -4.36 21.10
N SER A 80 -0.70 -4.67 22.29
CA SER A 80 -0.07 -5.67 23.17
C SER A 80 -0.67 -7.03 22.86
N THR A 81 0.17 -7.98 22.48
CA THR A 81 -0.19 -9.37 22.21
C THR A 81 0.62 -10.30 23.08
N ASP A 82 0.32 -11.60 23.03
CA ASP A 82 1.05 -12.61 23.79
C ASP A 82 2.54 -12.71 23.38
N PHE A 83 2.90 -12.14 22.22
CA PHE A 83 4.27 -12.11 21.70
C PHE A 83 5.01 -10.80 22.00
N GLY A 84 4.34 -9.84 22.65
CA GLY A 84 4.93 -8.56 23.06
C GLY A 84 4.20 -7.35 22.50
N ARG A 85 4.94 -6.26 22.27
CA ARG A 85 4.41 -5.03 21.69
C ARG A 85 4.59 -5.06 20.19
N GLU A 86 3.47 -5.11 19.48
CA GLU A 86 3.40 -5.12 18.03
C GLU A 86 2.73 -3.84 17.51
N TYR A 87 2.84 -3.58 16.22
CA TYR A 87 2.21 -2.42 15.58
C TYR A 87 1.00 -2.86 14.77
N GLU A 88 -0.07 -2.08 14.81
CA GLU A 88 -1.27 -2.33 14.01
C GLU A 88 -0.92 -2.27 12.52
N VAL A 89 -1.35 -3.32 11.79
CA VAL A 89 -1.30 -3.35 10.33
C VAL A 89 -2.71 -3.15 9.78
N CYS A 90 -2.84 -2.21 8.84
CA CYS A 90 -4.12 -1.89 8.19
C CYS A 90 -3.93 -1.64 6.69
N ALA A 91 -5.03 -1.49 5.96
CA ALA A 91 -5.01 -1.02 4.58
C ALA A 91 -5.37 0.48 4.54
N ASN A 92 -4.36 1.33 4.39
CA ASN A 92 -4.52 2.77 4.27
C ASN A 92 -3.41 3.35 3.38
N THR A 93 -3.79 4.16 2.39
CA THR A 93 -2.80 4.84 1.55
C THR A 93 -2.45 6.19 2.17
N MET A 94 -1.28 6.27 2.81
CA MET A 94 -0.77 7.48 3.43
C MET A 94 0.06 8.27 2.42
N PHE A 95 -0.31 9.52 2.20
CA PHE A 95 0.38 10.42 1.28
C PHE A 95 0.98 11.59 2.04
N GLY A 96 2.12 12.08 1.55
CA GLY A 96 2.70 13.33 2.04
C GLY A 96 1.75 14.53 1.90
N PHE A 97 1.99 15.54 2.73
CA PHE A 97 1.27 16.80 2.68
C PHE A 97 1.52 17.54 1.36
N GLY A 98 0.48 18.21 0.85
CA GLY A 98 0.56 18.99 -0.38
C GLY A 98 -0.51 18.60 -1.40
N ARG A 99 -1.01 19.60 -2.12
CA ARG A 99 -1.98 19.41 -3.21
C ARG A 99 -1.24 19.15 -4.52
N VAL A 100 -1.81 18.29 -5.36
CA VAL A 100 -1.33 18.04 -6.73
C VAL A 100 -2.39 18.54 -7.70
N GLY A 101 -1.96 19.21 -8.76
CA GLY A 101 -2.83 19.81 -9.77
C GLY A 101 -3.33 18.80 -10.81
N THR A 102 -3.81 17.62 -10.38
CA THR A 102 -4.17 16.51 -11.27
C THR A 102 -5.05 16.91 -12.44
N LEU A 103 -6.14 17.65 -12.19
CA LEU A 103 -7.06 18.06 -13.25
C LEU A 103 -6.39 18.95 -14.30
N ARG A 104 -5.48 19.82 -13.88
CA ARG A 104 -4.72 20.68 -14.80
C ARG A 104 -3.72 19.85 -15.59
N ASP A 105 -2.98 19.00 -14.91
CA ASP A 105 -1.95 18.14 -15.51
C ASP A 105 -2.59 17.08 -16.47
N GLU A 106 -3.85 16.72 -16.28
CA GLU A 106 -4.64 15.91 -17.23
C GLU A 106 -5.13 16.74 -18.42
N PHE A 107 -5.63 17.96 -18.15
CA PHE A 107 -6.12 18.87 -19.19
C PHE A 107 -5.01 19.30 -20.17
N ASP A 108 -3.79 19.53 -19.66
CA ASP A 108 -2.63 19.91 -20.49
C ASP A 108 -1.93 18.71 -21.15
N GLY A 109 -2.37 17.48 -20.84
CA GLY A 109 -1.82 16.24 -21.39
C GLY A 109 -0.44 15.86 -20.84
N SER A 110 0.07 16.55 -19.81
CA SER A 110 1.33 16.19 -19.17
C SER A 110 1.25 14.89 -18.37
N LYS A 111 0.06 14.55 -17.87
CA LYS A 111 -0.22 13.30 -17.16
C LYS A 111 -1.52 12.67 -17.63
N THR A 112 -1.59 11.35 -17.49
CA THR A 112 -2.83 10.60 -17.66
C THR A 112 -3.31 10.12 -16.29
N GLY A 113 -4.56 9.70 -16.19
CA GLY A 113 -5.09 9.12 -14.95
C GLY A 113 -4.25 7.94 -14.41
N ASN A 114 -3.54 7.23 -15.30
CA ASN A 114 -2.70 6.09 -14.95
C ASN A 114 -1.29 6.49 -14.48
N THR A 115 -0.80 7.67 -14.85
CA THR A 115 0.55 8.15 -14.48
C THR A 115 0.52 9.22 -13.39
N ASN A 116 -0.68 9.64 -12.98
CA ASN A 116 -0.85 10.53 -11.85
C ASN A 116 -0.57 9.79 -10.53
N CYS A 117 0.41 10.28 -9.77
CA CYS A 117 0.76 9.72 -8.47
C CYS A 117 1.05 10.81 -7.45
N ARG A 118 0.81 10.47 -6.19
CA ARG A 118 1.27 11.23 -5.02
C ARG A 118 2.33 10.40 -4.31
N PRO A 119 3.40 11.03 -3.78
CA PRO A 119 4.38 10.30 -3.00
C PRO A 119 3.73 9.66 -1.77
N GLU A 120 3.98 8.36 -1.59
CA GLU A 120 3.54 7.63 -0.43
C GLU A 120 4.47 7.88 0.76
N MET A 121 3.94 7.71 1.97
CA MET A 121 4.75 7.83 3.19
C MET A 121 5.42 6.51 3.57
N GLU A 122 6.42 6.59 4.45
CA GLU A 122 7.23 5.45 4.90
C GLU A 122 6.39 4.31 5.50
N GLN A 123 5.25 4.63 6.13
CA GLN A 123 4.31 3.66 6.67
C GLN A 123 3.79 2.65 5.63
N ASN A 124 3.83 3.01 4.34
CA ASN A 124 3.39 2.15 3.25
C ASN A 124 4.51 1.34 2.59
N ILE A 125 5.76 1.57 2.98
CA ILE A 125 6.93 1.00 2.32
C ILE A 125 7.30 -0.31 2.99
N TRP A 126 7.39 -1.37 2.19
CA TRP A 126 7.76 -2.72 2.61
C TRP A 126 8.93 -3.23 1.77
N SER A 127 9.51 -4.36 2.15
CA SER A 127 10.44 -5.11 1.31
C SER A 127 10.22 -6.60 1.54
N PHE A 128 10.44 -7.40 0.50
CA PHE A 128 10.50 -8.85 0.66
C PHE A 128 11.90 -9.24 1.15
N VAL A 129 11.93 -10.10 2.16
CA VAL A 129 13.15 -10.73 2.68
C VAL A 129 13.02 -12.23 2.44
N ILE A 130 14.09 -12.84 1.92
CA ILE A 130 14.16 -14.30 1.76
C ILE A 130 15.01 -14.89 2.88
N ALA A 131 14.77 -16.15 3.21
CA ALA A 131 15.65 -16.88 4.12
C ALA A 131 17.02 -17.08 3.46
N ASP A 132 18.09 -16.97 4.25
CA ASP A 132 19.42 -17.36 3.79
C ASP A 132 19.44 -18.87 3.52
N SER A 133 19.86 -19.24 2.31
CA SER A 133 20.11 -20.64 1.95
C SER A 133 21.37 -21.12 2.66
N THR A 134 21.20 -21.63 3.88
CA THR A 134 22.28 -22.27 4.65
C THR A 134 22.41 -23.74 4.26
#